data_AF-A0A7S7MUY8-F1
#
_entry.id   AF-A0A7S7MUY8-F1
#
_cell.length_a   1.000
_cell.length_b   1.000
_cell.length_c   1.000
_cell.angle_alpha   90.00
_cell.angle_beta   90.00
_cell.angle_gamma   90.00
#
_symmetry.space_group_name_H-M   'P 1'
#
loop_
_entity.id
_entity.type
_entity.pdbx_description
1 polymer ?
#
loop_
_entity_poly.entity_id
_entity_poly.type
_entity_poly.pdbx_seq_one_letter_code
_entity_poly.pdbx_strand_id
1 'polypeptide(L)'
;MNEHMQWINLLLFLVLAAVIDRTIKLPVLRKWLGLCLLITGPTVLLYATSWTIGAQLESLPIVAFVTGIGLLSTPNIYRRVKTTHPLLIAPILNLAPDFPDDPIMLHLLQVLHEGIGLPKHKAITLDTSVNHDLGCSSTEAKQLMRVLKQEFGLRSGDYKNSRYFKHRSFDAHLRYVERGSEEKLPLTIDMLYQAVKAKHWDTQTLEAKRCHEP
;
A
#
# COMPACT_ATOMS: atom_id res chain seq x y z
N MET A 1 2.58 -41.43 17.14
CA MET A 1 1.22 -40.84 17.12
C MET A 1 1.17 -39.37 17.57
N ASN A 2 2.31 -38.72 17.91
CA ASN A 2 2.33 -37.29 18.30
C ASN A 2 2.61 -36.33 17.14
N GLU A 3 3.45 -36.68 16.16
CA GLU A 3 3.83 -35.74 15.09
C GLU A 3 2.65 -35.31 14.20
N HIS A 4 1.78 -36.25 13.79
CA HIS A 4 0.61 -35.92 12.99
C HIS A 4 -0.36 -34.98 13.72
N MET A 5 -0.50 -35.14 15.04
CA MET A 5 -1.34 -34.29 15.88
C MET A 5 -0.76 -32.87 15.99
N GLN A 6 0.56 -32.75 16.07
CA GLN A 6 1.26 -31.45 16.04
C GLN A 6 1.08 -30.73 14.70
N TRP A 7 1.20 -31.43 13.58
CA TRP A 7 0.96 -30.84 12.25
C TRP A 7 -0.48 -30.37 12.06
N ILE A 8 -1.46 -31.14 12.54
CA ILE A 8 -2.88 -30.76 12.51
C ILE A 8 -3.12 -29.52 13.37
N ASN A 9 -2.56 -29.45 14.58
CA ASN A 9 -2.69 -28.29 15.46
C ASN A 9 -2.03 -27.04 14.85
N LEU A 10 -0.85 -27.17 14.24
CA LEU A 10 -0.18 -26.08 13.53
C LEU A 10 -1.01 -25.54 12.37
N LEU A 11 -1.57 -26.44 11.55
CA LEU A 11 -2.45 -26.05 10.44
C LEU A 11 -3.69 -25.31 10.95
N LEU A 12 -4.31 -25.81 12.03
CA LEU A 12 -5.46 -25.18 12.66
C LEU A 12 -5.13 -23.77 13.18
N PHE A 13 -3.99 -23.59 13.84
CA PHE A 13 -3.56 -22.27 14.33
C PHE A 13 -3.25 -21.30 13.19
N LEU A 14 -2.67 -21.77 12.08
CA LEU A 14 -2.45 -20.94 10.89
C LEU A 14 -3.76 -20.49 10.24
N VAL A 15 -4.76 -21.38 10.14
CA VAL A 15 -6.08 -21.05 9.63
C VAL A 15 -6.76 -20.02 10.55
N LEU A 16 -6.70 -20.22 11.86
CA LEU A 16 -7.26 -19.28 12.84
C LEU A 16 -6.59 -17.90 12.73
N ALA A 17 -5.27 -17.85 12.62
CA ALA A 17 -4.51 -16.61 12.43
C ALA A 17 -4.92 -15.89 11.13
N ALA A 18 -5.11 -16.63 10.04
CA ALA A 18 -5.55 -16.06 8.76
C ALA A 18 -7.00 -15.52 8.84
N VAL A 19 -7.88 -16.18 9.59
CA VAL A 19 -9.24 -15.69 9.84
C VAL A 19 -9.21 -14.41 10.68
N ILE A 20 -8.40 -14.37 11.75
CA ILE A 20 -8.22 -13.19 12.60
C ILE A 20 -7.69 -11.99 11.80
N ASP A 21 -6.70 -12.22 10.93
CA ASP A 21 -6.17 -11.16 10.06
C ASP A 21 -7.23 -10.58 9.10
N ARG A 22 -8.16 -11.42 8.62
CA ARG A 22 -9.26 -11.01 7.75
C ARG A 22 -10.39 -10.30 8.48
N THR A 23 -10.66 -10.64 9.73
CA THR A 23 -11.76 -10.06 10.52
C THR A 23 -11.37 -8.72 11.14
N ILE A 24 -10.11 -8.54 11.54
CA ILE A 24 -9.64 -7.32 12.18
C ILE A 24 -9.29 -6.25 11.14
N LYS A 25 -10.29 -5.43 10.83
CA LYS A 25 -10.16 -4.27 9.92
C LYS A 25 -9.86 -2.94 10.64
N LEU A 26 -10.05 -2.90 11.97
CA LEU A 26 -9.82 -1.68 12.76
C LEU A 26 -8.33 -1.45 13.02
N PRO A 27 -7.76 -0.30 12.62
CA PRO A 27 -6.31 -0.08 12.66
C PRO A 27 -5.74 0.01 14.08
N VAL A 28 -6.50 0.60 15.01
CA VAL A 28 -6.10 0.71 16.43
C VAL A 28 -6.07 -0.67 17.07
N LEU A 29 -7.13 -1.46 16.88
CA LEU A 29 -7.24 -2.80 17.43
C LEU A 29 -6.16 -3.74 16.87
N ARG A 30 -5.88 -3.65 15.56
CA ARG A 30 -4.82 -4.40 14.87
C ARG A 30 -3.43 -4.10 15.45
N LYS A 31 -3.13 -2.82 15.71
CA LYS A 31 -1.85 -2.40 16.28
C LYS A 31 -1.68 -2.94 17.71
N TRP A 32 -2.69 -2.79 18.55
CA TRP A 32 -2.64 -3.27 19.92
C TRP A 32 -2.57 -4.80 19.99
N LEU A 33 -3.38 -5.51 19.20
CA LEU A 33 -3.32 -6.98 19.13
C LEU A 33 -1.98 -7.48 18.60
N GLY A 34 -1.45 -6.86 17.53
CA GLY A 34 -0.15 -7.21 16.99
C GLY A 34 0.97 -7.02 18.01
N LEU A 35 0.93 -5.92 18.78
CA LEU A 35 1.92 -5.62 19.81
C LEU A 35 1.79 -6.55 21.04
N CYS A 36 0.57 -6.85 21.46
CA CYS A 36 0.30 -7.84 22.50
C CYS A 36 0.84 -9.22 22.10
N LEU A 37 0.53 -9.71 20.89
CA LEU A 37 1.00 -11.02 20.40
C LEU A 37 2.52 -11.09 20.24
N LEU A 38 3.15 -9.98 19.82
CA LEU A 38 4.59 -9.88 19.66
C LEU A 38 5.33 -9.95 20.99
N ILE A 39 4.74 -9.44 22.09
CA ILE A 39 5.32 -9.49 23.43
C ILE A 39 4.97 -10.80 24.14
N THR A 40 3.72 -11.26 24.05
CA THR A 40 3.26 -12.45 24.77
C THR A 40 3.84 -13.74 24.19
N GLY A 41 4.02 -13.85 22.87
CA GLY A 41 4.61 -15.04 22.24
C GLY A 41 5.98 -15.41 22.82
N PRO A 42 6.98 -14.50 22.80
CA PRO A 42 8.30 -14.75 23.39
C PRO A 42 8.26 -14.93 24.92
N THR A 43 7.40 -14.18 25.61
CA THR A 43 7.28 -14.28 27.08
C THR A 43 6.79 -15.66 27.51
N VAL A 44 5.80 -16.23 26.81
CA VAL A 44 5.30 -17.59 27.06
C VAL A 44 6.38 -18.63 26.76
N LEU A 45 7.19 -18.42 25.71
CA LEU A 45 8.30 -19.32 25.38
C LEU A 45 9.36 -19.38 26.50
N LEU A 46 9.65 -18.23 27.11
CA LEU A 46 10.70 -18.08 28.14
C LEU A 46 10.25 -18.48 29.54
N TYR A 47 9.00 -18.21 29.92
CA TYR A 47 8.53 -18.41 31.30
C TYR A 47 7.63 -19.65 31.50
N ALA A 48 6.95 -20.12 30.45
CA ALA A 48 5.93 -21.17 30.55
C ALA A 48 6.28 -22.43 29.74
N THR A 49 7.57 -22.67 29.51
CA THR A 49 8.09 -23.78 28.69
C THR A 49 7.62 -25.15 29.21
N SER A 50 7.52 -25.31 30.53
CA SER A 50 7.04 -26.56 31.15
C SER A 50 5.54 -26.81 30.91
N TRP A 51 4.72 -25.76 30.88
CA TRP A 51 3.29 -25.85 30.61
C TRP A 51 3.01 -26.14 29.14
N THR A 52 3.77 -25.52 28.23
CA THR A 52 3.60 -25.74 26.78
C THR A 52 3.98 -27.16 26.36
N ILE A 53 5.02 -27.72 26.99
CA ILE A 53 5.46 -29.11 26.79
C ILE A 53 4.40 -30.08 27.34
N GLY A 54 3.86 -29.82 28.54
CA GLY A 54 2.81 -30.64 29.15
C GLY A 54 1.50 -30.65 28.36
N ALA A 55 1.17 -29.55 27.67
CA ALA A 55 -0.06 -29.40 26.88
C ALA A 55 0.09 -29.79 25.39
N GLN A 56 1.28 -30.19 24.92
CA GLN A 56 1.58 -30.44 23.50
C GLN A 56 1.30 -29.24 22.55
N LEU A 57 1.39 -28.01 23.06
CA LEU A 57 1.07 -26.77 22.32
C LEU A 57 2.33 -25.97 21.94
N GLU A 58 3.38 -26.67 21.55
CA GLU A 58 4.71 -26.08 21.25
C GLU A 58 4.67 -25.07 20.09
N SER A 59 3.72 -25.21 19.16
CA SER A 59 3.60 -24.33 17.99
C SER A 59 2.85 -23.01 18.27
N LEU A 60 2.04 -22.95 19.33
CA LEU A 60 1.20 -21.80 19.66
C LEU A 60 2.00 -20.48 19.85
N PRO A 61 3.08 -20.43 20.65
CA PRO A 61 3.84 -19.19 20.84
C PRO A 61 4.55 -18.71 19.56
N ILE A 62 4.99 -19.64 18.70
CA ILE A 62 5.63 -19.32 17.42
C ILE A 62 4.58 -18.74 16.45
N VAL A 63 3.42 -19.38 16.33
CA VAL A 63 2.34 -18.86 15.47
C VAL A 63 1.84 -17.51 15.99
N ALA A 64 1.69 -17.32 17.30
CA ALA A 64 1.32 -16.04 17.89
C ALA A 64 2.32 -14.93 17.53
N PHE A 65 3.62 -15.20 17.65
CA PHE A 65 4.68 -14.25 17.31
C PHE A 65 4.68 -13.88 15.82
N VAL A 66 4.61 -14.88 14.93
CA VAL A 66 4.56 -14.66 13.47
C VAL A 66 3.30 -13.91 13.06
N THR A 67 2.16 -14.22 13.69
CA THR A 67 0.88 -13.52 13.46
C THR A 67 0.96 -12.07 13.93
N GLY A 68 1.60 -11.81 15.08
CA GLY A 68 1.84 -10.46 15.59
C GLY A 68 2.68 -9.60 14.63
N ILE A 69 3.76 -10.17 14.08
CA ILE A 69 4.57 -9.52 13.04
C ILE A 69 3.73 -9.26 11.78
N GLY A 70 2.93 -10.23 11.34
CA GLY A 70 2.06 -10.10 10.17
C GLY A 70 1.05 -8.96 10.30
N LEU A 71 0.41 -8.85 11.47
CA LEU A 71 -0.56 -7.79 11.79
C LEU A 71 0.06 -6.39 11.82
N LEU A 72 1.33 -6.27 12.25
CA LEU A 72 2.06 -4.99 12.31
C LEU A 72 2.72 -4.61 10.97
N SER A 73 3.20 -5.59 10.21
CA SER A 73 3.99 -5.37 8.98
C SER A 73 3.13 -5.13 7.73
N THR A 74 1.88 -5.54 7.75
CA THR A 74 0.94 -5.29 6.64
C THR A 74 0.72 -3.78 6.54
N PRO A 75 1.16 -3.14 5.45
CA PRO A 75 1.26 -1.69 5.38
C PRO A 75 -0.13 -1.08 5.30
N ASN A 76 -0.72 -0.70 6.45
CA ASN A 76 -1.74 0.33 6.65
C ASN A 76 -2.80 0.55 5.56
N ILE A 77 -3.21 -0.48 4.81
CA ILE A 77 -4.28 -0.41 3.81
C ILE A 77 -5.56 0.14 4.49
N TYR A 78 -5.71 -0.12 5.79
CA TYR A 78 -6.84 0.30 6.60
C TYR A 78 -6.73 1.70 7.24
N ARG A 79 -5.54 2.32 7.36
CA ARG A 79 -5.41 3.66 7.98
C ARG A 79 -5.81 4.79 7.04
N ARG A 80 -5.99 4.50 5.75
CA ARG A 80 -6.50 5.48 4.77
C ARG A 80 -8.02 5.56 4.68
N VAL A 81 -8.74 4.73 5.42
CA VAL A 81 -10.18 4.96 5.59
C VAL A 81 -10.32 6.06 6.65
N LYS A 82 -10.59 7.28 6.19
CA LYS A 82 -11.26 8.37 6.93
C LYS A 82 -10.40 9.55 7.41
N THR A 83 -9.74 10.24 6.48
CA THR A 83 -9.57 11.70 6.54
C THR A 83 -10.80 12.34 5.88
N THR A 84 -11.92 12.42 6.62
CA THR A 84 -13.18 13.05 6.18
C THR A 84 -13.07 14.58 6.22
N HIS A 85 -12.10 15.17 5.52
CA HIS A 85 -12.07 16.62 5.31
C HIS A 85 -11.81 16.95 3.85
N PRO A 86 -12.83 16.82 2.97
CA PRO A 86 -12.72 17.14 1.55
C PRO A 86 -12.43 18.63 1.25
N LEU A 87 -12.41 19.51 2.26
CA LEU A 87 -12.40 20.97 2.08
C LEU A 87 -11.09 21.68 2.46
N LEU A 88 -10.09 20.98 3.02
CA LEU A 88 -8.85 21.62 3.47
C LEU A 88 -7.68 21.53 2.47
N ILE A 89 -7.89 20.91 1.31
CA ILE A 89 -6.84 20.68 0.31
C ILE A 89 -6.74 21.84 -0.68
N ALA A 90 -7.88 22.34 -1.17
CA ALA A 90 -7.93 23.46 -2.12
C ALA A 90 -7.20 24.74 -1.63
N PRO A 91 -7.26 25.16 -0.35
CA PRO A 91 -6.60 26.40 0.08
C PRO A 91 -5.08 26.27 0.33
N ILE A 92 -4.48 25.07 0.25
CA ILE A 92 -3.05 24.84 0.57
C ILE A 92 -2.22 24.53 -0.69
N LEU A 93 -2.84 24.14 -1.79
CA LEU A 93 -2.16 23.77 -3.03
C LEU A 93 -2.21 24.90 -4.06
N ASN A 94 -1.03 25.22 -4.62
CA ASN A 94 -0.92 26.06 -5.80
C ASN A 94 -1.31 25.21 -7.03
N LEU A 95 -2.60 25.11 -7.32
CA LEU A 95 -3.10 24.45 -8.53
C LEU A 95 -2.98 25.41 -9.72
N ALA A 96 -2.60 24.88 -10.87
CA ALA A 96 -2.65 25.63 -12.12
C ALA A 96 -4.11 25.94 -12.52
N PRO A 97 -4.36 27.06 -13.22
CA PRO A 97 -5.72 27.54 -13.53
C PRO A 97 -6.49 26.65 -14.52
N ASP A 98 -5.82 25.68 -15.13
CA ASP A 98 -6.35 24.70 -16.08
C ASP A 98 -6.89 23.42 -15.39
N PHE A 99 -6.80 23.34 -14.05
CA PHE A 99 -7.33 22.19 -13.33
C PHE A 99 -8.85 22.08 -13.45
N PRO A 100 -9.40 20.90 -13.76
CA PRO A 100 -10.83 20.71 -13.79
C PRO A 100 -11.40 20.74 -12.36
N ASP A 101 -12.37 21.62 -12.13
CA ASP A 101 -13.08 21.81 -10.85
C ASP A 101 -14.15 20.72 -10.59
N ASP A 102 -13.80 19.46 -10.82
CA ASP A 102 -14.72 18.34 -10.63
C ASP A 102 -14.42 17.57 -9.32
N PRO A 103 -15.45 16.96 -8.69
CA PRO A 103 -15.28 16.28 -7.40
C PRO A 103 -14.36 15.06 -7.49
N ILE A 104 -14.18 14.47 -8.68
CA ILE A 104 -13.29 13.32 -8.89
C ILE A 104 -11.85 13.80 -8.87
N MET A 105 -11.53 14.92 -9.53
CA MET A 105 -10.20 15.53 -9.49
C MET A 105 -9.80 15.93 -8.08
N LEU A 106 -10.67 16.61 -7.34
CA LEU A 106 -10.40 16.99 -5.94
C LEU A 106 -10.12 15.78 -5.06
N HIS A 107 -10.89 14.70 -5.22
CA HIS A 107 -10.67 13.46 -4.48
C HIS A 107 -9.38 12.76 -4.91
N LEU A 108 -9.03 12.79 -6.21
CA LEU A 108 -7.77 12.23 -6.69
C LEU A 108 -6.56 12.98 -6.11
N LEU A 109 -6.60 14.31 -6.09
CA LEU A 109 -5.58 15.15 -5.46
C LEU A 109 -5.45 14.85 -3.96
N GLN A 110 -6.55 14.59 -3.27
CA GLN A 110 -6.51 14.11 -1.88
C GLN A 110 -5.76 12.79 -1.75
N VAL A 111 -6.09 11.80 -2.57
CA VAL A 111 -5.43 10.48 -2.53
C VAL A 111 -3.93 10.59 -2.86
N LEU A 112 -3.56 11.47 -3.78
CA LEU A 112 -2.16 11.78 -4.11
C LEU A 112 -1.44 12.47 -2.97
N HIS A 113 -2.06 13.48 -2.35
CA HIS A 113 -1.50 14.20 -1.20
C HIS A 113 -1.24 13.26 -0.02
N GLU A 114 -2.18 12.38 0.29
CA GLU A 114 -2.05 11.42 1.38
C GLU A 114 -1.10 10.27 1.05
N GLY A 115 -0.97 9.91 -0.23
CA GLY A 115 -0.15 8.79 -0.67
C GLY A 115 1.31 9.10 -0.87
N ILE A 116 1.60 10.24 -1.49
CA ILE A 116 2.95 10.62 -1.95
C ILE A 116 3.41 11.92 -1.27
N GLY A 117 2.46 12.80 -0.93
CA GLY A 117 2.75 14.14 -0.44
C GLY A 117 2.91 15.11 -1.61
N LEU A 118 1.89 15.94 -1.84
CA LEU A 118 1.97 16.96 -2.88
C LEU A 118 2.78 18.17 -2.40
N PRO A 119 3.64 18.77 -3.26
CA PRO A 119 4.42 19.94 -2.91
C PRO A 119 3.52 21.16 -2.65
N LYS A 120 3.72 21.85 -1.53
CA LYS A 120 2.93 23.03 -1.15
C LYS A 120 3.35 24.31 -1.88
N HIS A 121 4.58 24.37 -2.36
CA HIS A 121 5.20 25.59 -2.89
C HIS A 121 5.38 25.57 -4.42
N LYS A 122 5.13 24.43 -5.08
CA LYS A 122 5.25 24.28 -6.53
C LYS A 122 3.85 24.29 -7.15
N ALA A 123 3.68 25.00 -8.27
CA ALA A 123 2.46 24.91 -9.04
C ALA A 123 2.30 23.47 -9.57
N ILE A 124 1.17 22.85 -9.25
CA ILE A 124 0.84 21.52 -9.75
C ILE A 124 0.02 21.71 -11.01
N THR A 125 0.45 21.07 -12.08
CA THR A 125 -0.14 21.06 -13.42
C THR A 125 -0.62 19.63 -13.76
N LEU A 126 -1.48 19.48 -14.76
CA LEU A 126 -1.97 18.16 -15.19
C LEU A 126 -0.87 17.25 -15.76
N ASP A 127 0.16 17.85 -16.36
CA ASP A 127 1.35 17.18 -16.89
C ASP A 127 2.38 16.84 -15.80
N THR A 128 2.18 17.31 -14.56
CA THR A 128 3.08 17.04 -13.43
C THR A 128 3.31 15.53 -13.30
N SER A 129 4.58 15.15 -13.34
CA SER A 129 5.02 13.76 -13.33
C SER A 129 5.01 13.20 -11.91
N VAL A 130 4.19 12.18 -11.68
CA VAL A 130 4.09 11.47 -10.40
C VAL A 130 5.42 10.81 -10.04
N ASN A 131 6.14 10.27 -11.01
CA ASN A 131 7.42 9.61 -10.79
C ASN A 131 8.60 10.59 -10.61
N HIS A 132 8.71 11.64 -11.44
CA HIS A 132 9.86 12.55 -11.41
C HIS A 132 9.60 13.80 -10.55
N ASP A 133 8.48 14.50 -10.75
CA ASP A 133 8.19 15.75 -10.02
C ASP A 133 7.76 15.51 -8.57
N LEU A 134 6.98 14.44 -8.33
CA LEU A 134 6.53 14.07 -6.98
C LEU A 134 7.46 13.05 -6.30
N GLY A 135 8.47 12.53 -6.99
CA GLY A 135 9.44 11.58 -6.45
C GLY A 135 8.83 10.24 -6.00
N CYS A 136 7.66 9.84 -6.55
CA CYS A 136 6.97 8.63 -6.14
C CYS A 136 7.77 7.37 -6.49
N SER A 137 8.06 6.57 -5.48
CA SER A 137 8.78 5.30 -5.66
C SER A 137 7.87 4.21 -6.24
N SER A 138 8.48 3.20 -6.85
CA SER A 138 7.78 2.01 -7.36
C SER A 138 6.91 1.29 -6.32
N THR A 139 7.32 1.33 -5.05
CA THR A 139 6.58 0.75 -3.92
C THR A 139 5.37 1.59 -3.54
N GLU A 140 5.53 2.92 -3.49
CA GLU A 140 4.44 3.87 -3.22
C GLU A 140 3.42 3.86 -4.36
N ALA A 141 3.88 3.80 -5.61
CA ALA A 141 3.03 3.70 -6.79
C ALA A 141 2.12 2.45 -6.77
N LYS A 142 2.65 1.29 -6.38
CA LYS A 142 1.84 0.08 -6.19
C LYS A 142 0.77 0.26 -5.11
N GLN A 143 1.12 0.95 -4.03
CA GLN A 143 0.18 1.24 -2.94
C GLN A 143 -0.88 2.26 -3.37
N LEU A 144 -0.48 3.33 -4.09
CA LEU A 144 -1.39 4.31 -4.68
C LEU A 144 -2.38 3.62 -5.61
N MET A 145 -1.90 2.80 -6.55
CA MET A 145 -2.74 2.09 -7.51
C MET A 145 -3.73 1.15 -6.81
N ARG A 146 -3.34 0.53 -5.69
CA ARG A 146 -4.28 -0.27 -4.87
C ARG A 146 -5.41 0.57 -4.29
N VAL A 147 -5.11 1.79 -3.83
CA VAL A 147 -6.11 2.72 -3.30
C VAL A 147 -7.01 3.23 -4.41
N LEU A 148 -6.47 3.58 -5.57
CA LEU A 148 -7.29 3.99 -6.72
C LEU A 148 -8.31 2.91 -7.13
N LYS A 149 -7.90 1.64 -7.09
CA LYS A 149 -8.82 0.51 -7.34
C LYS A 149 -9.93 0.42 -6.30
N GLN A 150 -9.61 0.66 -5.03
CA GLN A 150 -10.54 0.50 -3.93
C GLN A 150 -11.51 1.69 -3.80
N GLU A 151 -11.02 2.92 -3.92
CA GLU A 151 -11.80 4.14 -3.69
C GLU A 151 -12.58 4.59 -4.93
N PHE A 152 -11.99 4.47 -6.12
CA PHE A 152 -12.64 4.88 -7.37
C PHE A 152 -13.21 3.72 -8.18
N GLY A 153 -12.96 2.47 -7.76
CA GLY A 153 -13.35 1.29 -8.53
C GLY A 153 -12.54 1.12 -9.82
N LEU A 154 -11.33 1.69 -9.89
CA LEU A 154 -10.46 1.60 -11.06
C LEU A 154 -10.14 0.13 -11.36
N ARG A 155 -10.36 -0.31 -12.60
CA ARG A 155 -9.88 -1.61 -13.09
C ARG A 155 -8.45 -1.49 -13.59
N SER A 156 -7.59 -2.41 -13.15
CA SER A 156 -6.15 -2.42 -13.49
C SER A 156 -5.85 -2.48 -14.99
N GLY A 157 -6.77 -2.99 -15.81
CA GLY A 157 -6.59 -3.16 -17.26
C GLY A 157 -5.23 -3.77 -17.62
N ASP A 158 -4.47 -3.03 -18.42
CA ASP A 158 -3.11 -3.40 -18.86
C ASP A 158 -1.97 -2.72 -18.09
N TYR A 159 -2.28 -2.09 -16.94
CA TYR A 159 -1.32 -1.33 -16.14
C TYR A 159 -0.10 -2.16 -15.73
N LYS A 160 1.09 -1.67 -16.10
CA LYS A 160 2.38 -2.22 -15.66
C LYS A 160 3.19 -1.16 -14.92
N ASN A 161 3.37 -1.36 -13.62
CA ASN A 161 4.19 -0.48 -12.78
C ASN A 161 5.64 -0.33 -13.29
N SER A 162 6.20 -1.38 -13.89
CA SER A 162 7.54 -1.36 -14.49
C SER A 162 7.66 -0.45 -15.71
N ARG A 163 6.55 -0.03 -16.33
CA ARG A 163 6.54 0.88 -17.47
C ARG A 163 6.92 2.32 -17.07
N TYR A 164 6.41 2.76 -15.93
CA TYR A 164 6.59 4.14 -15.44
C TYR A 164 7.67 4.27 -14.35
N PHE A 165 7.85 3.23 -13.51
CA PHE A 165 8.73 3.31 -12.34
C PHE A 165 9.95 2.41 -12.50
N LYS A 166 11.13 2.90 -12.11
CA LYS A 166 12.34 2.08 -11.94
C LYS A 166 12.12 1.08 -10.79
N HIS A 167 12.71 -0.11 -10.88
CA HIS A 167 12.60 -1.07 -9.79
C HIS A 167 13.72 -0.81 -8.79
N ARG A 168 13.38 -0.84 -7.50
CA ARG A 168 14.37 -0.71 -6.44
C ARG A 168 15.10 -2.05 -6.31
N SER A 169 16.42 -2.01 -6.41
CA SER A 169 17.29 -3.18 -6.29
C SER A 169 18.48 -2.86 -5.38
N PHE A 170 19.15 -3.90 -4.90
CA PHE A 170 20.42 -3.74 -4.20
C PHE A 170 21.58 -3.89 -5.18
N ASP A 171 22.60 -3.04 -5.06
CA ASP A 171 23.87 -3.25 -5.75
C ASP A 171 24.69 -4.37 -5.08
N ALA A 172 25.86 -4.66 -5.64
CA ALA A 172 26.79 -5.65 -5.08
C ALA A 172 27.28 -5.30 -3.67
N HIS A 173 27.09 -4.04 -3.24
CA HIS A 173 27.45 -3.52 -1.92
C HIS A 173 26.23 -3.36 -1.00
N LEU A 174 25.08 -4.00 -1.33
CA LEU A 174 23.83 -3.89 -0.57
C LEU A 174 23.32 -2.46 -0.39
N ARG A 175 23.73 -1.53 -1.25
CA ARG A 175 23.21 -0.16 -1.33
C ARG A 175 21.98 -0.16 -2.22
N TYR A 176 21.02 0.69 -1.86
CA TYR A 176 19.83 0.88 -2.67
C TYR A 176 20.18 1.60 -3.97
N VAL A 177 19.86 0.96 -5.10
CA VAL A 177 20.01 1.54 -6.43
C VAL A 177 18.72 1.35 -7.23
N GLU A 178 18.28 2.42 -7.87
CA GLU A 178 17.17 2.36 -8.82
C GLU A 178 17.68 1.78 -10.13
N ARG A 179 17.22 0.58 -10.49
CA ARG A 179 17.56 -0.07 -11.76
C ARG A 179 16.38 0.00 -12.74
N GLY A 180 16.70 0.17 -14.02
CA GLY A 180 15.73 0.24 -15.12
C GLY A 180 16.17 1.23 -16.19
N SER A 181 15.51 1.19 -17.36
CA SER A 181 15.76 2.15 -18.45
C SER A 181 15.81 3.59 -17.92
N GLU A 182 16.77 4.38 -18.39
CA GLU A 182 16.85 5.81 -18.08
C GLU A 182 15.67 6.57 -18.68
N GLU A 183 15.24 6.19 -19.87
CA GLU A 183 14.06 6.71 -20.55
C GLU A 183 12.84 5.87 -20.19
N LYS A 184 12.17 6.22 -19.09
CA LYS A 184 10.80 5.75 -18.82
C LYS A 184 9.82 6.88 -19.04
N LEU A 185 8.66 6.53 -19.60
CA LEU A 185 7.58 7.49 -19.76
C LEU A 185 7.12 8.00 -18.39
N PRO A 186 6.95 9.33 -18.21
CA PRO A 186 6.46 9.86 -16.96
C PRO A 186 4.99 9.50 -16.76
N LEU A 187 4.62 9.03 -15.58
CA LEU A 187 3.21 8.88 -15.22
C LEU A 187 2.69 10.24 -14.76
N THR A 188 1.70 10.84 -15.44
CA THR A 188 1.18 12.17 -15.09
C THR A 188 -0.10 12.11 -14.26
N ILE A 189 -0.46 13.25 -13.65
CA ILE A 189 -1.74 13.41 -12.95
C ILE A 189 -2.91 13.30 -13.94
N ASP A 190 -2.81 13.84 -15.16
CA ASP A 190 -3.86 13.66 -16.18
C ASP A 190 -4.11 12.17 -16.48
N MET A 191 -3.07 11.37 -16.69
CA MET A 191 -3.24 9.94 -16.95
C MET A 191 -4.00 9.23 -15.81
N LEU A 192 -3.71 9.58 -14.56
CA LEU A 192 -4.44 9.05 -13.41
C LEU A 192 -5.89 9.53 -13.40
N TYR A 193 -6.13 10.80 -13.68
CA TYR A 193 -7.46 11.39 -13.73
C TYR A 193 -8.34 10.74 -14.81
N GLN A 194 -7.82 10.62 -16.04
CA GLN A 194 -8.54 9.98 -17.14
C GLN A 194 -8.84 8.51 -16.83
N ALA A 195 -7.87 7.78 -16.28
CA ALA A 195 -8.06 6.37 -15.91
C ALA A 195 -9.15 6.21 -14.84
N VAL A 196 -9.15 7.07 -13.83
CA VAL A 196 -10.17 7.10 -12.77
C VAL A 196 -11.54 7.45 -13.34
N LYS A 197 -11.61 8.46 -14.21
CA LYS A 197 -12.85 8.88 -14.89
C LYS A 197 -13.43 7.76 -15.76
N ALA A 198 -12.59 7.04 -16.50
CA ALA A 198 -12.97 5.88 -17.29
C ALA A 198 -13.21 4.60 -16.43
N LYS A 199 -12.84 4.63 -15.14
CA LYS A 199 -12.78 3.47 -14.23
C LYS A 199 -11.98 2.29 -14.81
N HIS A 200 -11.11 2.55 -15.78
CA HIS A 200 -10.32 1.55 -16.47
C HIS A 200 -8.98 2.14 -16.86
N TRP A 201 -7.94 1.34 -16.66
CA TRP A 201 -6.61 1.68 -17.12
C TRP A 201 -6.35 1.12 -18.52
N ASP A 202 -6.27 1.99 -19.52
CA ASP A 202 -5.86 1.67 -20.88
C ASP A 202 -4.60 2.46 -21.23
N THR A 203 -3.46 1.78 -21.21
CA THR A 203 -2.16 2.41 -21.41
C THR A 203 -2.02 3.06 -22.79
N GLN A 204 -2.58 2.46 -23.84
CA GLN A 204 -2.44 3.01 -25.20
C GLN A 204 -3.19 4.32 -25.33
N THR A 205 -4.45 4.35 -24.88
CA THR A 205 -5.29 5.55 -24.95
C THR A 205 -4.74 6.68 -24.07
N LEU A 206 -4.26 6.35 -22.86
CA LEU A 206 -3.71 7.33 -21.92
C LEU A 206 -2.38 7.94 -22.40
N GLU A 207 -1.51 7.12 -23.00
CA GLU A 207 -0.23 7.61 -23.54
C GLU A 207 -0.40 8.35 -24.87
N ALA A 208 -1.33 7.90 -25.74
CA ALA A 208 -1.58 8.55 -27.03
C ALA A 208 -2.13 9.98 -26.88
N LYS A 209 -2.98 10.20 -25.86
CA LYS A 209 -3.55 11.52 -25.58
C LYS A 209 -2.48 12.57 -25.25
N ARG A 210 -1.38 12.15 -24.64
CA ARG A 210 -0.22 13.01 -24.36
C ARG A 210 0.50 13.45 -25.62
N CYS A 211 0.55 12.61 -26.66
CA CYS A 211 1.20 12.94 -27.93
C CYS A 211 0.39 13.92 -28.80
N HIS A 212 -0.76 14.42 -28.33
CA HIS A 212 -1.64 15.32 -29.08
C HIS A 212 -1.82 16.71 -28.44
N GLU A 213 -1.06 17.04 -27.38
CA GLU A 213 -0.94 18.43 -26.94
C GLU A 213 0.35 19.05 -27.52
N PRO A 214 0.24 20.08 -28.39
CA PRO A 214 1.38 20.80 -28.97
C PRO A 214 2.11 21.70 -27.97
#